data_AF-A0A7M3W6M1-F1
#
_entry.id   AF-A0A7M3W6M1-F1
#
_cell.length_a   1.000
_cell.length_b   1.000
_cell.length_c   1.000
_cell.angle_alpha   90.00
_cell.angle_beta   90.00
_cell.angle_gamma   90.00
#
_symmetry.space_group_name_H-M   'P 1'
#
loop_
_entity.id
_entity.type
_entity.pdbx_description
1 polymer ?
#
loop_
_entity_poly.entity_id
_entity_poly.type
_entity_poly.pdbx_seq_one_letter_code
_entity_poly.pdbx_strand_id
1 'polypeptide(L)' 'DKLRFLTEEGLVLRLVNDGPPIKVSYELSAHGKTCGRLLSPLVAHLKMVAGSVVQD' A
#
# COMPACT_ATOMS: atom_id res chain seq x y z
N ASP A 1 7.86 12.94 -4.31
CA ASP A 1 7.86 11.51 -4.67
C ASP A 1 7.06 10.76 -3.60
N LYS A 2 5.92 10.15 -3.95
CA LYS A 2 4.98 9.54 -2.99
C LYS A 2 5.59 8.31 -2.29
N LEU A 3 6.41 7.53 -3.00
CA LEU A 3 7.01 6.32 -2.43
C LEU A 3 8.16 6.66 -1.49
N ARG A 4 8.94 7.70 -1.80
CA ARG A 4 9.96 8.22 -0.86
C ARG A 4 9.32 8.68 0.44
N PHE A 5 8.29 9.53 0.36
CA PHE A 5 7.57 9.99 1.53
C PHE A 5 7.01 8.82 2.38
N LEU A 6 6.33 7.86 1.75
CA LEU A 6 5.80 6.69 2.48
C LEU A 6 6.89 5.77 3.06
N THR A 7 8.11 5.79 2.50
CA THR A 7 9.26 5.10 3.05
C THR A 7 9.81 5.85 4.27
N GLU A 8 9.91 7.18 4.19
CA GLU A 8 10.34 8.05 5.29
C GLU A 8 9.37 7.97 6.48
N GLU A 9 8.06 7.89 6.23
CA GLU A 9 7.03 7.68 7.25
C GLU A 9 6.94 6.22 7.78
N GLY A 10 7.79 5.31 7.28
CA GLY A 10 7.84 3.92 7.75
C GLY A 10 6.64 3.04 7.34
N LEU A 11 5.82 3.48 6.39
CA LEU A 11 4.65 2.74 5.90
C LEU A 11 5.02 1.76 4.77
N VAL A 12 6.06 2.08 4.02
CA VAL A 12 6.55 1.28 2.88
C VAL A 12 8.02 0.93 3.08
N LEU A 13 8.38 -0.30 2.75
CA LEU A 13 9.75 -0.79 2.69
C LEU A 13 10.22 -0.70 1.24
N ARG A 14 11.38 -0.06 1.03
CA ARG A 14 12.08 -0.07 -0.25
C ARG A 14 13.10 -1.19 -0.25
N LEU A 15 12.88 -2.21 -1.08
CA LEU A 15 13.76 -3.37 -1.19
C LEU A 15 14.60 -3.23 -2.46
N VAL A 16 15.93 -3.27 -2.31
CA VAL A 16 16.87 -3.31 -3.43
C VAL A 16 17.41 -4.72 -3.53
N ASN A 17 17.22 -5.34 -4.69
CA ASN A 17 17.83 -6.62 -5.00
C ASN A 17 19.03 -6.35 -5.92
N ASP A 18 20.22 -6.56 -5.36
CA ASP A 18 21.48 -6.41 -6.04
C ASP A 18 21.70 -7.60 -6.99
N GLY A 19 21.63 -7.32 -8.29
CA GLY A 19 21.87 -8.26 -9.38
C GLY A 19 21.81 -7.53 -10.72
N PRO A 20 22.22 -8.14 -11.84
CA PRO A 20 21.95 -7.60 -13.16
C PRO A 20 20.60 -8.14 -13.68
N PRO A 21 19.58 -7.29 -13.94
CA PRO A 21 19.50 -5.86 -13.63
C PRO A 21 19.16 -5.59 -12.16
N ILE A 22 19.54 -4.40 -11.67
CA ILE A 22 19.19 -3.95 -10.31
C ILE A 22 17.67 -3.83 -10.26
N LYS A 23 17.04 -4.49 -9.28
CA LYS A 23 15.59 -4.43 -9.08
C LYS A 23 15.25 -3.69 -7.80
N VAL A 24 14.25 -2.82 -7.89
CA VAL A 24 13.69 -2.11 -6.75
C VAL A 24 12.23 -2.52 -6.61
N SER A 25 11.86 -3.11 -5.49
CA SER A 25 10.47 -3.39 -5.13
C SER A 25 10.07 -2.57 -3.91
N TYR A 26 8.76 -2.36 -3.77
CA TYR A 26 8.17 -1.65 -2.64
C TYR A 26 7.10 -2.55 -2.04
N GLU A 27 7.14 -2.69 -0.72
CA GLU A 27 6.18 -3.51 0.02
C GLU A 27 5.66 -2.73 1.24
N LEU A 28 4.44 -3.04 1.69
CA LEU A 28 3.95 -2.47 2.93
C LEU A 28 4.74 -3.02 4.11
N SER A 29 5.20 -2.13 4.99
CA SER A 29 5.76 -2.50 6.28
C SER A 29 4.68 -3.12 7.18
N ALA A 30 5.07 -3.66 8.34
CA ALA A 30 4.12 -4.12 9.35
C ALA A 30 3.15 -3.00 9.79
N HIS A 31 3.67 -1.76 9.91
CA HIS A 31 2.87 -0.57 10.18
C HIS A 31 1.91 -0.30 9.01
N GLY A 32 2.44 -0.24 7.78
CA GLY A 32 1.64 0.01 6.57
C GLY A 32 0.52 -1.00 6.37
N LYS A 33 0.76 -2.29 6.64
CA LYS A 33 -0.28 -3.35 6.63
C LYS A 33 -1.35 -3.11 7.69
N THR A 34 -0.98 -2.65 8.88
CA THR A 34 -1.93 -2.33 9.95
C THR A 34 -2.81 -1.14 9.57
N CYS A 35 -2.22 -0.04 9.08
CA CYS A 35 -2.99 1.09 8.54
C CYS A 35 -3.90 0.66 7.39
N GLY A 36 -3.40 -0.16 6.46
CA GLY A 36 -4.19 -0.71 5.36
C GLY A 36 -5.41 -1.48 5.87
N ARG A 37 -5.25 -2.34 6.88
CA ARG A 37 -6.37 -3.06 7.51
C ARG A 37 -7.39 -2.14 8.16
N LEU A 38 -6.94 -1.09 8.86
CA LEU A 38 -7.82 -0.10 9.49
C LEU A 38 -8.62 0.70 8.44
N LEU A 39 -8.00 1.04 7.31
CA LEU A 39 -8.64 1.83 6.25
C LEU A 39 -9.48 0.98 5.29
N SER A 40 -9.25 -0.34 5.22
CA SER A 40 -9.92 -1.23 4.27
C SER A 40 -11.46 -1.19 4.35
N PRO A 41 -12.10 -1.18 5.54
CA PRO A 41 -13.56 -1.05 5.63
C PRO A 41 -14.08 0.29 5.10
N LEU A 42 -13.36 1.39 5.35
CA LEU A 42 -13.73 2.71 4.84
C LEU A 42 -13.65 2.72 3.30
N VAL A 43 -12.56 2.19 2.73
CA VAL A 43 -12.41 2.06 1.28
C VAL A 43 -13.51 1.18 0.68
N ALA A 44 -13.85 0.07 1.34
CA ALA A 44 -14.93 -0.82 0.91
C ALA A 44 -16.28 -0.09 0.89
N HIS A 45 -16.61 0.65 1.95
CA HIS A 45 -17.81 1.45 2.03
C HIS A 45 -17.87 2.51 0.91
N LEU A 46 -16.78 3.24 0.69
CA LEU A 46 -16.69 4.23 -0.39
C LEU A 46 -16.86 3.59 -1.76
N LYS A 47 -16.31 2.39 -1.99
CA LYS A 47 -16.50 1.63 -3.24
C LYS A 47 -17.95 1.21 -3.47
N MET A 48 -18.65 0.80 -2.42
CA MET A 48 -20.08 0.47 -2.49
C MET A 48 -20.91 1.72 -2.82
N VAL A 49 -20.67 2.83 -2.12
CA VAL A 49 -21.36 4.11 -2.36
C VAL A 49 -21.11 4.63 -3.77
N ALA A 50 -19.88 4.47 -4.29
CA ALA A 50 -19.52 4.86 -5.64
C ALA A 50 -20.01 3.87 -6.73
N GLY A 51 -20.72 2.79 -6.37
CA GLY A 51 -21.16 1.75 -7.30
C GLY A 51 -20.02 0.97 -7.97
N SER A 52 -18.79 1.05 -7.42
CA SER A 52 -17.62 0.36 -7.95
C SER A 52 -17.55 -1.11 -7.53
N VAL A 53 -18.37 -1.51 -6.56
CA VAL A 53 -18.57 -2.90 -6.12
C VAL A 53 -20.06 -3.08 -5.89
N VAL A 54 -20.64 -4.12 -6.49
CA VAL A 54 -22.04 -4.52 -6.27
C VAL A 54 -22.05 -5.62 -5.22
N GLN A 55 -22.96 -5.51 -4.25
CA GLN A 55 -23.20 -6.58 -3.28
C GLN A 55 -24.07 -7.63 -3.98
N ASP A 56 -23.49 -8.79 -4.33
CA ASP A 56 -24.23 -9.96 -4.83
C ASP A 56 -25.21 -10.50 -3.76
#